data_AF-A0A117IDQ6-F1
#
_entry.id   AF-A0A117IDQ6-F1
#
_cell.length_a   1.000
_cell.length_b   1.000
_cell.length_c   1.000
_cell.angle_alpha   90.00
_cell.angle_beta   90.00
_cell.angle_gamma   90.00
#
_symmetry.space_group_name_H-M   'P 1'
#
loop_
_entity.id
_entity.type
_entity.pdbx_description
1 polymer ?
#
loop_
_entity_poly.entity_id
_entity_poly.type
_entity_poly.pdbx_seq_one_letter_code
_entity_poly.pdbx_strand_id
1 'polypeptide(L)'
;MIRTHLAALCGLTVLVTACGTDLSTEPARTPSANSTEATVLSVEEVRSISGVVGFHEVPELNATAPPTVPDTPEPCRAVFDPPTVFGTDWKRFRAAGYATQLDTPILPTLTDVRQMVAVYPDSAAAQATFDRLAAAVPNCIATGIDFYDRAVAKPDPNTLLLNDNEADGVYDAYRLTGTMLIHSSAFGLPDSQRVTVAVLDGLEDAQR
;
A
#
# COMPACT_ATOMS: atom_id res chain seq x y z
N MET A 1 -61.04 54.46 -41.38
CA MET A 1 -60.12 55.46 -41.95
C MET A 1 -58.70 55.10 -41.54
N ILE A 2 -57.90 54.68 -42.53
CA ILE A 2 -56.44 54.83 -42.71
C ILE A 2 -55.56 54.96 -41.44
N ARG A 3 -54.67 53.97 -41.18
CA ARG A 3 -53.21 54.15 -41.38
C ARG A 3 -52.39 52.86 -41.14
N THR A 4 -51.52 52.61 -42.12
CA THR A 4 -50.41 51.65 -42.29
C THR A 4 -49.23 51.85 -41.33
N HIS A 5 -48.45 50.78 -41.06
CA HIS A 5 -46.96 50.69 -40.99
C HIS A 5 -46.57 49.16 -40.93
N LEU A 6 -46.00 48.49 -41.95
CA LEU A 6 -44.57 48.33 -42.34
C LEU A 6 -43.57 48.43 -41.16
N ALA A 7 -42.53 47.60 -40.97
CA ALA A 7 -41.98 46.42 -41.63
C ALA A 7 -40.80 45.87 -40.79
N ALA A 8 -40.42 44.61 -41.05
CA ALA A 8 -39.05 44.04 -41.09
C ALA A 8 -38.15 43.99 -39.81
N LEU A 9 -37.66 42.78 -39.49
CA LEU A 9 -36.26 42.31 -39.63
C LEU A 9 -36.12 41.00 -38.80
N CYS A 10 -35.85 39.84 -39.40
CA CYS A 10 -34.53 39.31 -39.80
C CYS A 10 -33.66 38.82 -38.62
N GLY A 11 -33.34 37.53 -38.57
CA GLY A 11 -32.29 37.01 -37.68
C GLY A 11 -32.47 35.55 -37.21
N LEU A 12 -32.32 34.58 -38.12
CA LEU A 12 -32.09 33.17 -37.78
C LEU A 12 -30.56 32.93 -37.80
N THR A 13 -29.94 32.66 -36.66
CA THR A 13 -28.57 32.16 -36.57
C THR A 13 -28.51 31.02 -35.56
N VAL A 14 -28.38 29.79 -36.07
CA VAL A 14 -28.09 28.58 -35.29
C VAL A 14 -26.57 28.47 -35.21
N LEU A 15 -26.01 28.56 -34.00
CA LEU A 15 -24.61 28.24 -33.71
C LEU A 15 -24.57 26.86 -33.04
N VAL A 16 -24.08 25.86 -33.77
CA VAL A 16 -23.64 24.58 -33.19
C VAL A 16 -22.15 24.72 -32.91
N THR A 17 -21.78 24.87 -31.64
CA THR A 17 -20.39 24.76 -31.18
C THR A 17 -20.22 23.40 -30.52
N ALA A 18 -19.44 22.54 -31.18
CA ALA A 18 -18.84 21.34 -30.62
C ALA A 18 -17.51 21.69 -29.90
N CYS A 19 -17.04 20.75 -29.06
CA CYS A 19 -15.81 20.72 -28.25
C CYS A 19 -15.92 21.38 -26.86
N GLY A 20 -15.45 20.79 -25.77
CA GLY A 20 -14.75 19.53 -25.59
C GLY A 20 -14.92 19.05 -24.15
N THR A 21 -14.93 17.75 -23.96
CA THR A 21 -14.76 17.15 -22.63
C THR A 21 -13.27 17.22 -22.28
N ASP A 22 -12.94 18.09 -21.34
CA ASP A 22 -11.67 18.01 -20.60
C ASP A 22 -11.68 16.72 -19.78
N LEU A 23 -11.19 15.63 -20.38
CA LEU A 23 -10.70 14.50 -19.62
C LEU A 23 -9.30 14.88 -19.14
N SER A 24 -9.22 15.36 -17.90
CA SER A 24 -7.98 15.35 -17.12
C SER A 24 -7.44 13.92 -17.14
N THR A 25 -6.50 13.68 -18.05
CA THR A 25 -5.71 12.47 -18.06
C THR A 25 -4.75 12.60 -16.89
N GLU A 26 -5.07 11.92 -15.80
CA GLU A 26 -4.12 11.63 -14.73
C GLU A 26 -2.91 10.96 -15.38
N PRO A 27 -1.67 11.44 -15.14
CA PRO A 27 -0.51 10.83 -15.75
C PRO A 27 -0.39 9.40 -15.23
N ALA A 28 -0.67 8.43 -16.09
CA ALA A 28 -0.43 7.03 -15.83
C ALA A 28 1.06 6.87 -15.48
N ARG A 29 1.33 6.34 -14.29
CA ARG A 29 2.67 6.01 -13.84
C ARG A 29 3.17 4.85 -14.71
N THR A 30 3.91 5.13 -15.77
CA THR A 30 4.54 4.07 -16.57
C THR A 30 5.64 3.41 -15.74
N PRO A 31 5.51 2.13 -15.36
CA PRO A 31 6.63 1.43 -14.74
C PRO A 31 7.75 1.37 -15.76
N SER A 32 8.96 1.75 -15.36
CA SER A 32 10.13 1.60 -16.21
C SER A 32 10.34 0.10 -16.47
N ALA A 33 10.06 -0.35 -17.69
CA ALA A 33 10.19 -1.75 -18.10
C ALA A 33 11.62 -2.34 -17.94
N ASN A 34 12.60 -1.50 -17.58
CA ASN A 34 13.99 -1.87 -17.30
C ASN A 34 14.36 -1.78 -15.80
N SER A 35 13.41 -1.57 -14.89
CA SER A 35 13.71 -1.56 -13.46
C SER A 35 14.09 -2.97 -12.99
N THR A 36 15.30 -3.11 -12.45
CA THR A 36 15.75 -4.33 -11.76
C THR A 36 15.14 -4.48 -10.37
N GLU A 37 14.38 -3.49 -9.92
CA GLU A 37 13.74 -3.45 -8.59
C GLU A 37 12.22 -3.52 -8.72
N ALA A 38 11.56 -3.92 -7.64
CA ALA A 38 10.12 -3.77 -7.53
C ALA A 38 9.75 -2.30 -7.25
N THR A 39 8.52 -1.90 -7.56
CA THR A 39 8.05 -0.54 -7.27
C THR A 39 7.47 -0.48 -5.86
N VAL A 40 7.69 0.63 -5.16
CA VAL A 40 7.04 0.96 -3.88
C VAL A 40 6.37 2.33 -4.03
N LEU A 41 5.35 2.61 -3.22
CA LEU A 41 4.69 3.92 -3.24
C LEU A 41 5.66 5.01 -2.79
N SER A 42 5.51 6.26 -3.21
CA SER A 42 6.30 7.37 -2.68
C SER A 42 5.74 7.88 -1.35
N VAL A 43 6.53 8.69 -0.63
CA VAL A 43 6.05 9.36 0.59
C VAL A 43 4.83 10.25 0.33
N GLU A 44 4.73 10.89 -0.84
CA GLU A 44 3.56 11.71 -1.23
C GLU A 44 2.27 10.88 -1.32
N GLU A 45 2.38 9.66 -1.84
CA GLU A 45 1.24 8.74 -1.91
C GLU A 45 0.83 8.26 -0.53
N VAL A 46 1.80 7.92 0.33
CA VAL A 46 1.52 7.54 1.72
C VAL A 46 0.89 8.71 2.49
N ARG A 47 1.34 9.95 2.28
CA ARG A 47 0.69 11.15 2.84
C ARG A 47 -0.76 11.28 2.36
N SER A 48 -1.01 11.04 1.07
CA SER A 48 -2.36 11.08 0.49
C SER A 48 -3.27 10.00 1.09
N ILE A 49 -2.80 8.75 1.17
CA ILE A 49 -3.55 7.60 1.72
C ILE A 49 -3.83 7.77 3.22
N SER A 50 -2.83 8.21 3.98
CA SER A 50 -2.93 8.36 5.43
C SER A 50 -3.68 9.62 5.85
N GLY A 51 -3.65 10.68 5.03
CA GLY A 51 -4.09 12.03 5.41
C GLY A 51 -3.08 12.77 6.31
N VAL A 52 -1.88 12.23 6.49
CA VAL A 52 -0.87 12.78 7.40
C VAL A 52 0.27 13.41 6.60
N VAL A 53 0.33 14.74 6.59
CA VAL A 53 1.34 15.50 5.82
C VAL A 53 2.78 15.31 6.36
N GLY A 54 2.92 15.02 7.65
CA GLY A 54 4.21 14.97 8.35
C GLY A 54 5.10 13.77 8.03
N PHE A 55 4.61 12.77 7.27
CA PHE A 55 5.44 11.65 6.84
C PHE A 55 6.64 12.12 6.04
N HIS A 56 7.80 11.53 6.28
CA HIS A 56 9.02 11.75 5.50
C HIS A 56 9.74 10.42 5.26
N GLU A 57 10.55 10.38 4.21
CA GLU A 57 11.43 9.25 3.89
C GLU A 57 12.36 8.93 5.07
N VAL A 58 12.50 7.65 5.40
CA VAL A 58 13.50 7.16 6.34
C VAL A 58 14.53 6.34 5.56
N PRO A 59 15.71 6.90 5.22
CA PRO A 59 16.71 6.23 4.40
C PRO A 59 17.11 4.84 4.89
N GLU A 60 17.09 4.62 6.20
CA GLU A 60 17.43 3.36 6.86
C GLU A 60 16.40 2.25 6.62
N LEU A 61 15.17 2.62 6.23
CA LEU A 61 14.11 1.67 5.88
C LEU A 61 14.06 1.36 4.38
N ASN A 62 14.87 2.05 3.57
CA ASN A 62 15.00 1.76 2.14
C ASN A 62 15.97 0.61 1.92
N ALA A 63 15.51 -0.46 1.27
CA ALA A 63 16.35 -1.63 1.01
C ALA A 63 16.03 -2.33 -0.31
N THR A 64 17.05 -2.94 -0.90
CA THR A 64 16.97 -3.77 -2.12
C THR A 64 17.10 -5.26 -1.83
N ALA A 65 17.17 -5.63 -0.55
CA ALA A 65 17.03 -6.99 -0.04
C ALA A 65 16.21 -6.95 1.26
N PRO A 66 15.53 -8.04 1.66
CA PRO A 66 14.74 -8.08 2.89
C PRO A 66 15.60 -7.72 4.12
N PRO A 67 15.27 -6.66 4.87
CA PRO A 67 16.04 -6.26 6.05
C PRO A 67 15.69 -7.17 7.25
N THR A 68 16.70 -7.64 7.97
CA THR A 68 16.48 -8.40 9.22
C THR A 68 15.78 -7.52 10.27
N VAL A 69 14.83 -8.11 11.01
CA VAL A 69 14.27 -7.50 12.21
C VAL A 69 14.93 -8.16 13.43
N PRO A 70 15.87 -7.47 14.10
CA PRO A 70 16.56 -8.01 15.27
C PRO A 70 15.58 -8.47 16.34
N ASP A 71 15.99 -9.47 17.13
CA ASP A 71 15.26 -9.95 18.30
C ASP A 71 13.86 -10.55 18.02
N THR A 72 13.52 -10.80 16.75
CA THR A 72 12.32 -11.59 16.40
C THR A 72 12.45 -13.01 16.98
N PRO A 73 11.54 -13.43 17.89
CA PRO A 73 11.54 -14.77 18.46
C PRO A 73 11.48 -15.84 17.39
N GLU A 74 12.20 -16.93 17.59
CA GLU A 74 12.33 -18.00 16.59
C GLU A 74 10.99 -18.52 16.04
N PRO A 75 9.93 -18.75 16.86
CA PRO A 75 8.61 -19.15 16.35
C PRO A 75 7.92 -18.11 15.46
N CYS A 76 8.34 -16.86 15.52
CA CYS A 76 7.74 -15.72 14.83
C CYS A 76 8.54 -15.20 13.64
N ARG A 77 9.76 -15.70 13.40
CA ARG A 77 10.60 -15.26 12.28
C ARG A 77 9.95 -15.48 10.93
N ALA A 78 9.30 -16.62 10.74
CA ALA A 78 8.58 -16.91 9.49
C ALA A 78 7.32 -16.05 9.27
N VAL A 79 7.02 -15.12 10.18
CA VAL A 79 5.93 -14.15 10.08
C VAL A 79 6.47 -12.71 10.05
N PHE A 80 7.43 -12.36 10.90
CA PHE A 80 7.84 -10.97 11.11
C PHE A 80 9.30 -10.65 10.77
N ASP A 81 10.13 -11.65 10.43
CA ASP A 81 11.50 -11.44 9.96
C ASP A 81 11.54 -11.51 8.42
N PRO A 82 11.69 -10.37 7.70
CA PRO A 82 11.60 -10.34 6.25
C PRO A 82 12.52 -11.33 5.51
N PRO A 83 13.80 -11.54 5.88
CA PRO A 83 14.63 -12.58 5.28
C PRO A 83 14.00 -13.98 5.36
N THR A 84 13.41 -14.33 6.50
CA THR A 84 12.76 -15.63 6.69
C THR A 84 11.42 -15.72 5.94
N VAL A 85 10.64 -14.65 5.95
CA VAL A 85 9.34 -14.55 5.23
C VAL A 85 9.55 -14.66 3.73
N PHE A 86 10.33 -13.75 3.14
CA PHE A 86 10.48 -13.66 1.69
C PHE A 86 11.44 -14.70 1.11
N GLY A 87 12.35 -15.25 1.91
CA GLY A 87 13.38 -16.18 1.47
C GLY A 87 14.36 -15.55 0.47
N THR A 88 14.97 -16.39 -0.36
CA THR A 88 16.07 -16.00 -1.26
C THR A 88 15.75 -16.14 -2.75
N ASP A 89 14.62 -16.74 -3.11
CA ASP A 89 14.33 -17.15 -4.50
C ASP A 89 13.73 -16.02 -5.36
N TRP A 90 13.48 -14.85 -4.77
CA TRP A 90 13.00 -13.66 -5.48
C TRP A 90 14.01 -13.17 -6.52
N LYS A 91 13.51 -12.53 -7.58
CA LYS A 91 14.30 -11.92 -8.66
C LYS A 91 14.44 -10.41 -8.51
N ARG A 92 13.43 -9.76 -7.93
CA ARG A 92 13.44 -8.33 -7.62
C ARG A 92 12.86 -8.13 -6.23
N PHE A 93 13.44 -7.23 -5.47
CA PHE A 93 12.94 -6.84 -4.16
C PHE A 93 13.07 -5.33 -3.99
N ARG A 94 12.10 -4.73 -3.30
CA ARG A 94 12.19 -3.36 -2.82
C ARG A 94 11.46 -3.22 -1.50
N ALA A 95 12.07 -2.50 -0.57
CA ALA A 95 11.45 -2.01 0.65
C ALA A 95 11.58 -0.49 0.74
N ALA A 96 10.60 0.15 1.35
CA ALA A 96 10.67 1.53 1.78
C ALA A 96 9.87 1.74 3.06
N GLY A 97 10.21 2.80 3.79
CA GLY A 97 9.48 3.18 4.99
C GLY A 97 9.48 4.67 5.22
N TYR A 98 8.41 5.13 5.85
CA TYR A 98 8.16 6.54 6.15
C TYR A 98 7.79 6.67 7.60
N ALA A 99 8.31 7.71 8.25
CA ALA A 99 7.99 7.97 9.63
C ALA A 99 7.49 9.40 9.82
N THR A 100 6.78 9.60 10.91
CA THR A 100 6.44 10.92 11.44
C THR A 100 6.23 10.81 12.94
N GLN A 101 6.05 11.96 13.58
CA GLN A 101 5.66 12.03 14.97
C GLN A 101 4.33 12.77 15.04
N LEU A 102 3.32 12.11 15.61
CA LEU A 102 2.00 12.70 15.82
C LEU A 102 1.89 13.25 17.23
N ASP A 103 1.45 14.50 17.35
CA ASP A 103 1.11 15.08 18.65
C ASP A 103 -0.17 14.41 19.18
N THR A 104 -0.03 13.68 20.29
CA THR A 104 -1.19 13.13 21.01
C THR A 104 -1.28 13.75 22.41
N PRO A 105 -2.45 13.69 23.08
CA PRO A 105 -2.66 14.40 24.35
C PRO A 105 -1.73 14.01 25.50
N ILE A 106 -1.14 12.81 25.46
CA ILE A 106 -0.29 12.29 26.54
C ILE A 106 1.18 12.44 26.16
N LEU A 107 1.59 11.81 25.05
CA LEU A 107 2.96 11.85 24.53
C LEU A 107 2.94 11.78 22.99
N PRO A 108 3.92 12.41 22.32
CA PRO A 108 4.03 12.25 20.87
C PRO A 108 4.18 10.78 20.50
N THR A 109 3.37 10.33 19.54
CA THR A 109 3.40 8.95 19.04
C THR A 109 4.32 8.88 17.83
N LEU A 110 5.30 7.98 17.86
CA LEU A 110 6.06 7.64 16.66
C LEU A 110 5.16 6.80 15.76
N THR A 111 5.06 7.22 14.52
CA THR A 111 4.17 6.61 13.54
C THR A 111 5.00 6.25 12.32
N ASP A 112 4.83 5.04 11.81
CA ASP A 112 5.49 4.63 10.59
C ASP A 112 4.61 3.79 9.67
N VAL A 113 4.92 3.87 8.38
CA VAL A 113 4.37 3.01 7.33
C VAL A 113 5.55 2.34 6.64
N ARG A 114 5.51 1.01 6.54
CA ARG A 114 6.51 0.22 5.82
C ARG A 114 5.84 -0.54 4.69
N GLN A 115 6.61 -0.80 3.66
CA GLN A 115 6.16 -1.52 2.49
C GLN A 115 7.31 -2.34 1.91
N MET A 116 6.99 -3.53 1.44
CA MET A 116 7.94 -4.43 0.80
C MET A 116 7.26 -5.15 -0.36
N VAL A 117 7.99 -5.31 -1.46
CA VAL A 117 7.54 -6.09 -2.61
C VAL A 117 8.65 -7.03 -3.02
N ALA A 118 8.33 -8.33 -3.08
CA ALA A 118 9.18 -9.36 -3.64
C ALA A 118 8.53 -9.93 -4.90
N VAL A 119 9.28 -9.99 -6.00
CA VAL A 119 8.86 -10.59 -7.27
C VAL A 119 9.63 -11.88 -7.49
N TYR A 120 8.92 -12.99 -7.61
CA TYR A 120 9.45 -14.34 -7.76
C TYR A 120 9.57 -14.75 -9.24
N PRO A 121 10.30 -15.85 -9.55
CA PRO A 121 10.49 -16.32 -10.92
C PRO A 121 9.17 -16.78 -11.57
N ASP A 122 8.25 -17.31 -10.76
CA ASP A 122 6.93 -17.79 -11.18
C ASP A 122 5.93 -17.70 -10.02
N SER A 123 4.65 -17.95 -10.32
CA SER A 123 3.57 -17.89 -9.34
C SER A 123 3.62 -19.03 -8.33
N ALA A 124 4.21 -20.18 -8.67
CA ALA A 124 4.33 -21.30 -7.75
C ALA A 124 5.33 -21.00 -6.63
N ALA A 125 6.45 -20.33 -6.94
CA ALA A 125 7.42 -19.86 -5.95
C ALA A 125 6.84 -18.79 -5.02
N ALA A 126 6.07 -17.84 -5.57
CA ALA A 126 5.36 -16.83 -4.78
C ALA A 126 4.30 -17.48 -3.87
N GLN A 127 3.49 -18.38 -4.41
CA GLN A 127 2.47 -19.13 -3.65
C GLN A 127 3.10 -19.95 -2.53
N ALA A 128 4.15 -20.72 -2.82
CA ALA A 128 4.83 -21.52 -1.80
C ALA A 128 5.41 -20.66 -0.66
N THR A 129 5.82 -19.43 -0.95
CA THR A 129 6.28 -18.48 0.06
C THR A 129 5.12 -17.95 0.90
N PHE A 130 4.01 -17.55 0.27
CA PHE A 130 2.81 -17.12 0.99
C PHE A 130 2.21 -18.25 1.85
N ASP A 131 2.20 -19.49 1.35
CA ASP A 131 1.69 -20.66 2.09
C ASP A 131 2.55 -20.95 3.33
N ARG A 132 3.89 -20.86 3.22
CA ARG A 132 4.80 -21.00 4.36
C ARG A 132 4.54 -19.94 5.43
N LEU A 133 4.39 -18.68 5.01
CA LEU A 133 4.03 -17.57 5.90
C LEU A 133 2.68 -17.86 6.60
N ALA A 134 1.64 -18.16 5.84
CA ALA A 134 0.30 -18.40 6.36
C ALA A 134 0.23 -19.60 7.30
N ALA A 135 1.06 -20.62 7.09
CA ALA A 135 1.18 -21.80 7.95
C ALA A 135 1.97 -21.54 9.24
N ALA A 136 2.87 -20.55 9.24
CA ALA A 136 3.67 -20.19 10.42
C ALA A 136 2.90 -19.36 11.45
N VAL A 137 1.92 -18.57 11.00
CA VAL A 137 1.13 -17.65 11.83
C VAL A 137 0.57 -18.28 13.11
N PRO A 138 -0.09 -19.45 13.10
CA PRO A 138 -0.65 -20.03 14.32
C PRO A 138 0.40 -20.34 15.38
N ASN A 139 1.58 -20.81 14.98
CA ASN A 139 2.66 -21.13 15.91
C ASN A 139 3.27 -19.87 16.54
N CYS A 140 3.40 -18.79 15.77
CA CYS A 140 3.86 -17.52 16.30
C CYS A 140 2.89 -16.95 17.34
N ILE A 141 1.59 -16.90 17.03
CA ILE A 141 0.57 -16.34 17.92
C ILE A 141 0.44 -17.18 19.20
N ALA A 142 0.53 -18.50 19.10
CA ALA A 142 0.46 -19.40 20.25
C ALA A 142 1.58 -19.17 21.29
N THR A 143 2.62 -18.39 20.97
CA THR A 143 3.65 -17.99 21.95
C THR A 143 3.12 -17.01 22.99
N GLY A 144 2.07 -16.24 22.69
CA GLY A 144 1.48 -15.24 23.60
C GLY A 144 2.45 -14.12 23.99
N ILE A 145 3.47 -13.85 23.17
CA ILE A 145 4.38 -12.73 23.39
C ILE A 145 3.67 -11.47 22.90
N ASP A 146 3.38 -10.51 23.78
CA ASP A 146 2.51 -9.35 23.53
C ASP A 146 2.62 -8.73 22.12
N PHE A 147 3.82 -8.32 21.69
CA PHE A 147 4.01 -7.69 20.37
C PHE A 147 3.74 -8.64 19.17
N TYR A 148 3.79 -9.94 19.37
CA TYR A 148 3.56 -10.94 18.31
C TYR A 148 2.19 -11.61 18.41
N ASP A 149 1.43 -11.34 19.48
CA ASP A 149 0.04 -11.77 19.60
C ASP A 149 -0.83 -10.91 18.69
N ARG A 150 -1.30 -11.50 17.59
CA ARG A 150 -2.06 -10.83 16.54
C ARG A 150 -3.38 -11.52 16.30
N ALA A 151 -4.42 -10.73 16.10
CA ALA A 151 -5.65 -11.23 15.49
C ALA A 151 -5.40 -11.48 13.99
N VAL A 152 -5.86 -12.62 13.48
CA VAL A 152 -5.64 -13.02 12.08
C VAL A 152 -6.95 -12.91 11.32
N ALA A 153 -6.92 -12.24 10.17
CA ALA A 153 -8.01 -12.27 9.21
C ALA A 153 -7.50 -12.67 7.82
N LYS A 154 -8.31 -13.44 7.09
CA LYS A 154 -8.08 -13.83 5.70
C LYS A 154 -9.31 -13.44 4.89
N PRO A 155 -9.38 -12.19 4.39
CA PRO A 155 -10.55 -11.72 3.64
C PRO A 155 -10.75 -12.48 2.32
N ASP A 156 -9.67 -13.04 1.78
CA ASP A 156 -9.64 -13.90 0.61
C ASP A 156 -8.47 -14.91 0.74
N PRO A 157 -8.33 -15.89 -0.17
CA PRO A 157 -7.26 -16.91 -0.09
C PRO A 157 -5.82 -16.38 -0.22
N ASN A 158 -5.64 -15.17 -0.76
CA ASN A 158 -4.35 -14.60 -1.12
C ASN A 158 -3.95 -13.40 -0.24
N THR A 159 -4.80 -13.01 0.71
CA THR A 159 -4.54 -11.89 1.63
C THR A 159 -4.53 -12.38 3.07
N LEU A 160 -3.47 -12.02 3.80
CA LEU A 160 -3.32 -12.25 5.22
C LEU A 160 -3.24 -10.90 5.93
N LEU A 161 -4.13 -10.65 6.88
CA LEU A 161 -4.09 -9.49 7.77
C LEU A 161 -3.72 -9.97 9.18
N LEU A 162 -2.75 -9.29 9.78
CA LEU A 162 -2.29 -9.51 11.14
C LEU A 162 -2.49 -8.21 11.91
N ASN A 163 -3.50 -8.21 12.76
CA ASN A 163 -4.03 -7.01 13.37
C ASN A 163 -3.63 -6.95 14.84
N ASP A 164 -3.30 -5.75 15.30
CA ASP A 164 -3.47 -5.42 16.71
C ASP A 164 -4.97 -5.35 17.05
N ASN A 165 -5.31 -5.65 18.30
CA ASN A 165 -6.68 -5.48 18.80
C ASN A 165 -7.01 -3.99 19.01
N GLU A 166 -5.99 -3.13 19.08
CA GLU A 166 -6.11 -1.68 19.19
C GLU A 166 -6.01 -0.99 17.82
N ALA A 167 -6.91 -0.05 17.54
CA ALA A 167 -7.04 0.60 16.22
C ALA A 167 -5.78 1.38 15.78
N ASP A 168 -5.00 1.86 16.75
CA ASP A 168 -3.73 2.57 16.56
C ASP A 168 -2.47 1.69 16.75
N GLY A 169 -2.67 0.40 17.05
CA GLY A 169 -1.60 -0.59 17.07
C GLY A 169 -0.97 -0.81 15.69
N VAL A 170 -0.04 -1.76 15.61
CA VAL A 170 0.56 -2.13 14.33
C VAL A 170 -0.31 -3.13 13.58
N TYR A 171 -0.52 -2.84 12.29
CA TYR A 171 -1.26 -3.68 11.37
C TYR A 171 -0.33 -4.09 10.25
N ASP A 172 -0.09 -5.38 10.12
CA ASP A 172 0.65 -5.98 9.02
C ASP A 172 -0.32 -6.64 8.04
N ALA A 173 -0.06 -6.49 6.75
CA ALA A 173 -0.80 -7.19 5.71
C ALA A 173 0.16 -7.76 4.68
N TYR A 174 -0.12 -8.98 4.25
CA TYR A 174 0.55 -9.66 3.17
C TYR A 174 -0.45 -10.00 2.07
N ARG A 175 -0.07 -9.80 0.81
CA ARG A 175 -0.88 -10.21 -0.35
C ARG A 175 -0.05 -10.92 -1.40
N LEU A 176 -0.54 -12.07 -1.84
CA LEU A 176 -0.06 -12.77 -3.02
C LEU A 176 -0.80 -12.29 -4.27
N THR A 177 -0.07 -11.87 -5.29
CA THR A 177 -0.66 -11.49 -6.59
C THR A 177 0.26 -11.91 -7.74
N GLY A 178 -0.17 -12.87 -8.55
CA GLY A 178 0.62 -13.43 -9.65
C GLY A 178 1.95 -14.02 -9.16
N THR A 179 3.06 -13.36 -9.52
CA THR A 179 4.42 -13.76 -9.12
C THR A 179 4.95 -12.94 -7.93
N MET A 180 4.11 -12.19 -7.23
CA MET A 180 4.55 -11.21 -6.23
C MET A 180 3.98 -11.50 -4.85
N LEU A 181 4.82 -11.33 -3.82
CA LEU A 181 4.40 -11.19 -2.43
C LEU A 181 4.61 -9.74 -2.02
N ILE A 182 3.53 -9.08 -1.63
CA ILE A 182 3.50 -7.69 -1.20
C ILE A 182 3.25 -7.69 0.31
N HIS A 183 3.95 -6.81 1.02
CA HIS A 183 3.71 -6.52 2.43
C HIS A 183 3.53 -5.02 2.64
N SER A 184 2.61 -4.67 3.52
CA SER A 184 2.50 -3.33 4.08
C SER A 184 2.31 -3.42 5.58
N SER A 185 2.85 -2.45 6.32
CA SER A 185 2.54 -2.24 7.71
C SER A 185 2.31 -0.76 8.01
N ALA A 186 1.44 -0.49 8.98
CA ALA A 186 1.26 0.84 9.55
C ALA A 186 1.17 0.73 11.07
N PHE A 187 1.81 1.67 11.78
CA PHE A 187 1.89 1.70 13.23
C PHE A 187 1.62 3.13 13.73
N GLY A 188 0.88 3.25 14.84
CA GLY A 188 0.69 4.51 15.54
C GLY A 188 -0.17 5.53 14.78
N LEU A 189 -0.97 5.10 13.80
CA LEU A 189 -1.97 5.93 13.13
C LEU A 189 -3.34 5.71 13.78
N PRO A 190 -4.21 6.73 13.88
CA PRO A 190 -5.57 6.55 14.41
C PRO A 190 -6.44 5.50 13.70
N ASP A 191 -6.05 5.11 12.49
CA ASP A 191 -6.67 4.05 11.68
C ASP A 191 -5.59 3.34 10.86
N SER A 192 -4.67 2.68 11.56
CA SER A 192 -3.55 1.94 10.96
C SER A 192 -4.07 0.87 9.98
N GLN A 193 -5.16 0.17 10.31
CA GLN A 193 -5.73 -0.88 9.46
C GLN A 193 -6.09 -0.38 8.06
N ARG A 194 -6.85 0.72 7.97
CA ARG A 194 -7.25 1.29 6.67
C ARG A 194 -6.02 1.68 5.85
N VAL A 195 -5.02 2.30 6.48
CA VAL A 195 -3.81 2.74 5.79
C VAL A 195 -2.98 1.55 5.31
N THR A 196 -2.79 0.52 6.13
CA THR A 196 -2.11 -0.73 5.73
C THR A 196 -2.77 -1.34 4.49
N VAL A 197 -4.11 -1.47 4.48
CA VAL A 197 -4.82 -2.08 3.35
C VAL A 197 -4.75 -1.20 2.11
N ALA A 198 -4.92 0.12 2.24
CA ALA A 198 -4.86 1.04 1.10
C ALA A 198 -3.45 1.13 0.49
N VAL A 199 -2.39 1.06 1.31
CA VAL A 199 -1.00 0.96 0.82
C VAL A 199 -0.79 -0.38 0.12
N LEU A 200 -1.33 -1.48 0.65
CA LEU A 200 -1.26 -2.80 0.01
C LEU A 200 -1.93 -2.81 -1.38
N ASP A 201 -3.09 -2.17 -1.51
CA ASP A 201 -3.79 -2.01 -2.80
C ASP A 201 -2.98 -1.14 -3.77
N GLY A 202 -2.46 0.00 -3.31
CA GLY A 202 -1.63 0.88 -4.14
C GLY A 202 -0.33 0.20 -4.61
N LEU A 203 0.29 -0.61 -3.74
CA LEU A 203 1.46 -1.40 -4.10
C LEU A 203 1.18 -2.37 -5.23
N GLU A 204 0.04 -3.08 -5.17
CA GLU A 204 -0.38 -4.01 -6.22
C GLU A 204 -0.61 -3.29 -7.55
N ASP A 205 -1.30 -2.15 -7.53
CA ASP A 205 -1.56 -1.36 -8.74
C ASP A 205 -0.27 -0.78 -9.34
N ALA A 206 0.70 -0.39 -8.50
CA ALA A 206 1.99 0.15 -8.95
C ALA A 206 2.89 -0.89 -9.66
N GLN A 207 2.54 -2.19 -9.60
CA GLN A 207 3.27 -3.23 -10.34
C GLN A 207 2.68 -3.55 -11.72
N ARG A 208 1.52 -3.00 -12.07
CA ARG A 208 0.78 -3.31 -13.30
C ARG A 208 1.26 -2.53 -14.51
#